data_AF-A0A962FM13-F1
#
_entry.id   AF-A0A962FM13-F1
#
_cell.length_a   1.000
_cell.length_b   1.000
_cell.length_c   1.000
_cell.angle_alpha   90.00
_cell.angle_beta   90.00
_cell.angle_gamma   90.00
#
_symmetry.space_group_name_H-M   'P 1'
#
loop_
_entity.id
_entity.type
_entity.pdbx_description
1 polymer ?
#
loop_
_entity_poly.entity_id
_entity_poly.type
_entity_poly.pdbx_seq_one_letter_code
_entity_poly.pdbx_strand_id
1 'polypeptide(L)' 'METLLSQYMPLVIFIGVALVIGIGLLVIPFIVAYRNPDPEKLSPYECGFAPFDDARMTFDVRFYLV' A
#
# COMPACT_ATOMS: atom_id res chain seq x y z
N MET A 1 24.95 -8.55 -26.91
CA MET A 1 24.06 -7.45 -26.47
C MET A 1 22.61 -7.77 -26.79
N GLU A 2 22.30 -8.11 -28.05
CA GLU A 2 20.97 -8.57 -28.49
C GLU A 2 20.37 -9.71 -27.65
N THR A 3 21.18 -10.71 -27.31
CA THR A 3 20.75 -11.87 -26.48
C THR A 3 20.43 -11.52 -25.04
N LEU A 4 21.06 -10.48 -24.47
CA LEU A 4 20.74 -10.00 -23.13
C LEU A 4 19.44 -9.20 -23.17
N LEU A 5 19.29 -8.28 -24.12
CA LEU A 5 18.08 -7.49 -24.27
C LEU A 5 16.84 -8.36 -24.50
N SER A 6 16.93 -9.40 -25.33
CA SER A 6 15.80 -10.30 -25.57
C SER A 6 15.37 -11.10 -24.33
N GLN A 7 16.27 -11.34 -23.38
CA GLN A 7 15.96 -12.03 -22.12
C GLN A 7 15.35 -11.11 -21.06
N TYR A 8 15.81 -9.85 -20.97
CA TYR A 8 15.36 -8.92 -19.94
C TYR A 8 14.18 -8.05 -20.38
N MET A 9 13.97 -7.83 -21.68
CA MET A 9 12.84 -7.05 -22.19
C MET A 9 11.47 -7.59 -21.73
N PRO A 10 11.20 -8.91 -21.78
CA PRO A 10 9.92 -9.45 -21.28
C PRO A 10 9.71 -9.20 -19.78
N LEU A 11 10.78 -9.23 -18.97
CA LEU A 11 10.71 -8.97 -17.54
C LEU A 11 10.31 -7.52 -17.26
N VAL A 12 10.93 -6.55 -17.96
CA VAL A 12 10.59 -5.13 -17.80
C VAL A 12 9.16 -4.85 -18.23
N ILE A 13 8.71 -5.44 -19.35
CA ILE A 13 7.33 -5.32 -19.81
C ILE A 13 6.37 -5.88 -18.75
N PHE A 14 6.66 -7.05 -18.19
CA PHE A 14 5.83 -7.66 -17.15
C PHE A 14 5.71 -6.76 -15.92
N ILE A 15 6.84 -6.22 -15.44
CA ILE A 15 6.85 -5.26 -14.31
C ILE A 15 6.02 -4.01 -14.67
N GLY A 16 6.18 -3.48 -15.87
CA GLY A 16 5.40 -2.33 -16.36
C GLY A 16 3.90 -2.60 -16.35
N VAL A 17 3.46 -3.73 -16.90
CA VAL A 17 2.05 -4.13 -16.91
C VAL A 17 1.52 -4.34 -15.49
N ALA A 18 2.27 -5.02 -14.62
CA ALA A 18 1.90 -5.23 -13.23
C ALA A 18 1.74 -3.91 -12.46
N LEU A 19 2.65 -2.95 -12.67
CA LEU A 19 2.55 -1.61 -12.08
C LEU A 19 1.33 -0.85 -12.59
N VAL A 20 1.06 -0.88 -13.90
CA VAL A 20 -0.10 -0.21 -14.49
C VAL A 20 -1.40 -0.77 -13.90
N ILE A 21 -1.51 -2.09 -13.80
CA ILE A 21 -2.68 -2.74 -13.21
C ILE A 21 -2.79 -2.39 -11.72
N GLY A 22 -1.70 -2.50 -10.95
CA GLY A 22 -1.68 -2.19 -9.52
C GLY A 22 -2.06 -0.74 -9.22
N ILE A 23 -1.48 0.21 -9.94
CA ILE A 23 -1.83 1.64 -9.84
C ILE A 23 -3.29 1.86 -10.26
N GLY A 24 -3.73 1.22 -11.34
CA GLY A 24 -5.13 1.30 -11.77
C GLY A 24 -6.10 0.87 -10.68
N LEU A 25 -5.86 -0.31 -10.08
CA LEU A 25 -6.70 -0.83 -8.98
C LEU A 25 -6.67 0.06 -7.74
N LEU A 26 -5.54 0.70 -7.44
CA LEU A 26 -5.45 1.66 -6.35
C LEU A 26 -6.18 2.96 -6.68
N VAL A 27 -6.03 3.53 -7.87
CA VAL A 27 -6.52 4.88 -8.21
C VAL A 27 -8.00 4.90 -8.64
N ILE A 28 -8.48 3.89 -9.36
CA ILE A 28 -9.86 3.85 -9.88
C ILE A 28 -10.92 4.08 -8.78
N PRO A 29 -10.85 3.43 -7.59
CA PRO A 29 -11.80 3.66 -6.51
C PRO A 29 -11.83 5.11 -6.03
N PHE A 30 -10.71 5.85 -6.12
CA PHE A 30 -10.69 7.26 -5.74
C PHE A 30 -11.54 8.14 -6.66
N ILE A 31 -11.80 7.71 -7.90
CA ILE A 31 -12.60 8.46 -8.88
C ILE A 31 -14.04 7.93 -8.93
N VAL A 32 -14.22 6.61 -8.85
CA VAL A 32 -15.52 5.96 -9.11
C VAL A 32 -16.34 5.71 -7.85
N ALA A 33 -15.70 5.48 -6.70
CA ALA A 33 -16.43 5.07 -5.49
C ALA A 33 -17.18 6.24 -4.85
N TYR A 34 -18.37 5.95 -4.31
CA TYR A 34 -19.12 6.91 -3.50
C TYR A 34 -18.33 7.26 -2.23
N ARG A 35 -18.23 8.56 -1.94
CA ARG A 35 -17.48 9.08 -0.78
C ARG A 35 -18.41 9.87 0.13
N ASN A 36 -18.46 9.45 1.39
CA ASN A 36 -19.16 10.17 2.46
C ASN A 36 -18.28 10.19 3.71
N PRO A 37 -17.21 11.01 3.73
CA PRO A 37 -16.31 11.15 4.87
C PRO A 37 -16.99 11.92 5.99
N ASP A 38 -16.87 11.41 7.20
CA ASP A 38 -17.28 12.09 8.43
C ASP A 38 -16.21 11.85 9.52
N PRO A 39 -16.17 12.68 10.58
CA PRO A 39 -15.11 12.60 11.58
C PRO A 39 -15.00 11.23 12.26
N GLU A 40 -16.11 10.52 12.42
CA GLU A 40 -16.15 9.20 13.06
C GLU A 40 -15.61 8.12 12.11
N LYS A 41 -15.97 8.14 10.82
CA LYS A 41 -15.38 7.21 9.83
C LYS A 41 -13.88 7.42 9.59
N LEU A 42 -13.38 8.62 9.88
CA LEU A 42 -11.97 8.98 9.75
C LEU A 42 -11.19 8.82 11.06
N SER A 43 -11.85 8.50 12.17
CA SER A 43 -11.19 8.29 13.46
C SER A 43 -10.49 6.92 13.50
N PRO A 44 -9.42 6.77 14.30
CA PRO A 44 -8.82 5.47 14.55
C PRO A 44 -9.83 4.51 15.17
N TYR A 45 -9.83 3.26 14.72
CA TYR A 45 -10.67 2.23 15.30
C TYR A 45 -10.11 1.76 16.65
N GLU A 46 -10.84 2.03 17.73
CA GLU A 46 -10.52 1.55 19.09
C GLU A 46 -11.80 1.07 19.79
N CYS A 47 -12.46 0.03 19.22
CA CYS A 47 -13.68 -0.57 19.77
C CYS A 47 -14.83 0.42 20.08
N GLY A 48 -14.91 1.53 19.32
CA GLY A 48 -15.90 2.59 19.52
C GLY A 48 -15.50 3.69 20.51
N PHE A 49 -14.24 3.73 20.93
CA PHE A 49 -13.68 4.75 21.80
C PHE A 49 -12.61 5.58 21.06
N ALA A 50 -12.24 6.72 21.65
CA ALA A 50 -11.04 7.43 21.23
C ALA A 50 -9.80 6.75 21.82
N PRO A 51 -8.65 6.72 21.12
CA PRO A 51 -7.39 6.21 21.66
C PRO A 51 -7.05 6.89 23.00
N PHE A 52 -6.75 6.09 24.02
CA PHE A 52 -6.58 6.57 25.39
C PHE A 52 -5.14 7.02 25.72
N ASP A 53 -4.14 6.46 25.04
CA ASP A 53 -2.71 6.65 25.35
C ASP A 53 -1.87 6.85 24.08
N ASP A 54 -0.60 7.20 24.25
CA ASP A 54 0.36 7.33 23.15
C ASP A 54 0.54 5.99 22.42
N ALA A 55 0.57 6.03 21.09
CA ALA A 55 0.79 4.86 20.24
C ALA A 55 2.26 4.39 20.23
N ARG A 56 3.16 5.11 20.91
CA ARG A 56 4.58 4.78 20.98
C ARG A 56 4.85 3.62 21.93
N MET A 57 5.50 2.60 21.38
CA MET A 57 6.02 1.45 22.13
C MET A 57 7.49 1.23 21.79
N THR A 58 8.24 0.62 22.71
CA THR A 58 9.64 0.25 22.46
C THR A 58 9.71 -0.78 21.35
N PHE A 59 10.55 -0.54 20.34
CA PHE A 59 10.79 -1.51 19.27
C PHE A 59 11.58 -2.69 19.81
N ASP A 60 11.11 -3.91 19.52
CA ASP A 60 11.75 -5.12 20.00
C ASP A 60 13.05 -5.41 19.20
N VAL A 61 14.17 -5.58 19.91
CA VAL A 61 15.49 -5.86 19.31
C VAL A 61 15.48 -7.14 18.47
N ARG A 62 14.55 -8.07 18.71
CA ARG A 62 14.41 -9.30 17.90
C ARG A 62 14.16 -9.01 16.43
N PHE A 63 13.48 -7.91 16.09
CA PHE A 63 13.29 -7.51 14.69
C PHE A 63 14.57 -6.99 14.02
N TYR A 64 15.60 -6.64 14.80
CA TYR A 64 16.91 -6.24 14.29
C TYR A 64 17.85 -7.43 14.03
N LEU A 65 17.62 -8.57 14.69
CA LEU A 65 18.48 -9.75 14.61
C LEU A 65 18.16 -10.68 13.41
N VAL A 66 17.28 -10.24 12.50
CA VAL A 66 16.92 -10.98 11.27
C VAL A 66 18.00 -10.86 10.21
#